data_AF-A0A151P6Q9-F1
#
_entry.id   AF-A0A151P6Q9-F1
#
_cell.length_a   1.000
_cell.length_b   1.000
_cell.length_c   1.000
_cell.angle_alpha   90.00
_cell.angle_beta   90.00
_cell.angle_gamma   90.00
#
_symmetry.space_group_name_H-M   'P 1'
#
loop_
_entity.id
_entity.type
_entity.pdbx_description
1 polymer ?
#
loop_
_entity_poly.entity_id
_entity_poly.type
_entity_poly.pdbx_seq_one_letter_code
_entity_poly.pdbx_strand_id
1 'polypeptide(L)'
;MAFTFASPTQVFYNAANVKQVDVPTLTGSFGILAAHVPTLQVLRPGIVTVYAEDGTASKYFVSSGSVTVNADSSVQLLAEEVASMDMLDLAAAKSNLEKALPWSDWGILLLQRPQGGQRIPACRRQRDGGREIPRIH
;
A
#
# COMPACT_ATOMS: atom_id res chain seq x y z
N MET A 1 -11.62 -22.56 4.04
CA MET A 1 -11.98 -22.10 2.67
C MET A 1 -10.74 -22.12 1.79
N ALA A 2 -10.87 -22.36 0.48
CA ALA A 2 -9.72 -22.36 -0.44
C ALA A 2 -9.23 -20.93 -0.67
N PHE A 3 -7.96 -20.68 -0.35
CA PHE A 3 -7.35 -19.36 -0.43
C PHE A 3 -6.08 -19.38 -1.29
N THR A 4 -6.03 -18.43 -2.22
CA THR A 4 -4.88 -18.20 -3.08
C THR A 4 -4.38 -16.79 -2.84
N PHE A 5 -3.08 -16.67 -2.53
CA PHE A 5 -2.40 -15.39 -2.35
C PHE A 5 -1.09 -15.37 -3.12
N ALA A 6 -0.97 -14.42 -4.04
CA ALA A 6 0.19 -14.31 -4.91
C ALA A 6 0.54 -12.86 -5.24
N SER A 7 1.83 -12.64 -5.50
CA SER A 7 2.37 -11.50 -6.24
C SER A 7 2.83 -11.93 -7.63
N PRO A 8 3.14 -10.99 -8.54
CA PRO A 8 3.69 -11.31 -9.87
C PRO A 8 5.00 -12.12 -9.81
N THR A 9 5.75 -11.96 -8.71
CA THR A 9 7.06 -12.59 -8.50
C THR A 9 6.99 -13.88 -7.68
N GLN A 10 6.03 -14.03 -6.77
CA GLN A 10 5.97 -15.17 -5.85
C GLN A 10 4.53 -15.55 -5.47
N VAL A 11 4.29 -16.86 -5.32
CA VAL A 11 3.05 -17.39 -4.76
C VAL A 11 3.26 -17.73 -3.29
N PHE A 12 2.42 -17.19 -2.40
CA PHE A 12 2.49 -17.41 -0.95
C PHE A 12 1.56 -18.53 -0.50
N TYR A 13 0.33 -18.53 -1.02
CA TYR A 13 -0.67 -19.57 -0.77
C TYR A 13 -1.28 -20.00 -2.10
N ASN A 14 -1.41 -21.31 -2.31
CA ASN A 14 -2.02 -21.88 -3.50
C ASN A 14 -3.14 -22.83 -3.09
N ALA A 15 -4.39 -22.40 -3.28
CA ALA A 15 -5.59 -23.16 -2.89
C ALA A 15 -5.51 -23.78 -1.49
N ALA A 16 -4.82 -23.10 -0.56
CA ALA A 16 -4.61 -23.59 0.79
C ALA A 16 -5.88 -23.40 1.62
N ASN A 17 -6.16 -24.32 2.53
CA ASN A 17 -7.31 -24.19 3.41
C ASN A 17 -6.97 -23.22 4.56
N VAL A 18 -7.69 -22.11 4.64
CA VAL A 18 -7.54 -21.12 5.71
C VAL A 18 -8.86 -20.89 6.43
N LYS A 19 -8.78 -20.45 7.69
CA LYS A 19 -9.96 -20.20 8.52
C LYS A 19 -10.55 -18.82 8.30
N GLN A 20 -9.68 -17.81 8.28
CA GLN A 20 -10.07 -16.40 8.15
C GLN A 20 -8.94 -15.60 7.50
N VAL A 21 -9.30 -14.59 6.73
CA VAL A 21 -8.37 -13.62 6.16
C VAL A 21 -8.88 -12.20 6.40
N ASP A 22 -8.07 -11.37 7.04
CA ASP A 22 -8.37 -9.96 7.26
C ASP A 22 -7.61 -9.10 6.25
N VAL A 23 -8.34 -8.24 5.54
CA VAL A 23 -7.86 -7.53 4.35
C VAL A 23 -8.20 -6.03 4.45
N PRO A 24 -7.23 -5.12 4.21
CA PRO A 24 -7.48 -3.70 4.11
C PRO A 24 -8.02 -3.35 2.71
N THR A 25 -9.23 -2.78 2.65
CA THR A 25 -9.85 -2.32 1.39
C THR A 25 -9.93 -0.79 1.36
N LEU A 26 -10.25 -0.22 0.20
CA LEU A 26 -10.43 1.23 0.06
C LEU A 26 -11.57 1.77 0.94
N THR A 27 -12.62 0.98 1.14
CA THR A 27 -13.83 1.38 1.90
C THR A 27 -13.75 0.98 3.38
N GLY A 28 -12.67 0.34 3.83
CA GLY A 28 -12.49 -0.04 5.23
C GLY A 28 -11.60 -1.26 5.41
N SER A 29 -11.99 -2.17 6.30
CA SER A 29 -11.28 -3.44 6.53
C SER A 29 -12.30 -4.56 6.55
N PHE A 30 -11.90 -5.71 6.02
CA PHE A 30 -12.80 -6.82 5.76
C PHE A 30 -12.25 -8.12 6.32
N GLY A 31 -13.05 -8.82 7.12
CA GLY A 31 -12.74 -10.17 7.59
C GLY A 31 -13.51 -11.19 6.76
N ILE A 32 -12.80 -12.01 5.99
CA ILE A 32 -13.38 -13.04 5.14
C ILE A 32 -13.31 -14.36 5.89
N LEU A 33 -14.48 -14.94 6.18
CA LEU A 33 -14.63 -16.26 6.78
C LEU A 33 -15.24 -17.24 5.76
N ALA A 34 -15.38 -18.51 6.14
CA ALA A 34 -16.11 -19.49 5.33
C ALA A 34 -17.55 -19.03 5.03
N ALA A 35 -18.02 -19.27 3.80
CA ALA A 35 -19.34 -18.85 3.30
C ALA A 35 -19.58 -17.33 3.28
N HIS A 36 -18.52 -16.55 3.02
CA HIS A 36 -18.64 -15.12 2.81
C HIS A 36 -19.39 -14.78 1.51
N VAL A 37 -20.13 -13.67 1.48
CA VAL A 37 -20.85 -13.19 0.27
C VAL A 37 -19.84 -12.90 -0.86
N PRO A 38 -20.14 -13.28 -2.12
CA PRO A 38 -19.27 -13.00 -3.25
C PRO A 38 -19.06 -11.49 -3.40
N THR A 39 -17.80 -11.07 -3.38
CA THR A 39 -17.42 -9.66 -3.37
C THR A 39 -16.13 -9.46 -4.15
N LEU A 40 -16.03 -8.32 -4.82
CA LEU A 40 -14.83 -7.89 -5.52
C LEU A 40 -14.44 -6.52 -4.98
N GLN A 41 -13.24 -6.41 -4.44
CA GLN A 41 -12.73 -5.17 -3.86
C GLN A 41 -11.28 -4.92 -4.22
N VAL A 42 -10.89 -3.65 -4.14
CA VAL A 42 -9.51 -3.18 -4.35
C VAL A 42 -8.85 -2.98 -2.99
N LEU A 43 -7.59 -3.40 -2.90
CA LEU A 43 -6.78 -3.32 -1.70
C LEU A 43 -6.22 -1.92 -1.50
N ARG A 44 -6.15 -1.50 -0.24
CA ARG A 44 -5.42 -0.31 0.20
C ARG A 44 -4.05 -0.75 0.74
N PRO A 45 -2.98 0.08 0.62
CA PRO A 45 -1.73 -0.18 1.31
C PRO A 45 -1.94 -0.43 2.80
N GLY A 46 -1.51 -1.58 3.29
CA GLY A 46 -1.81 -2.02 4.65
C GLY A 46 -1.36 -3.44 4.96
N ILE A 47 -1.76 -3.94 6.13
CA ILE A 47 -1.40 -5.27 6.62
C ILE A 47 -2.56 -6.23 6.36
N VAL A 48 -2.26 -7.35 5.69
CA VAL A 48 -3.14 -8.50 5.55
C VAL A 48 -2.76 -9.52 6.60
N THR A 49 -3.75 -10.06 7.32
CA THR A 49 -3.54 -11.12 8.30
C THR A 49 -4.26 -12.39 7.87
N VAL A 50 -3.51 -13.48 7.71
CA VAL A 50 -4.04 -14.80 7.35
C VAL A 50 -4.05 -15.67 8.59
N TYR A 51 -5.21 -16.20 8.96
CA TYR A 51 -5.35 -17.16 10.05
C TYR A 51 -5.43 -18.58 9.48
N ALA A 52 -4.39 -19.36 9.73
CA ALA A 52 -4.34 -20.78 9.41
C ALA A 52 -5.34 -21.58 10.27
N GLU A 53 -5.63 -22.83 9.87
CA GLU A 53 -6.52 -23.70 10.66
C GLU A 53 -5.98 -24.00 12.06
N ASP A 54 -4.66 -24.05 12.20
CA ASP A 54 -3.96 -24.26 13.47
C ASP A 54 -4.02 -23.06 14.43
N GLY A 55 -4.65 -21.96 14.00
CA GLY A 55 -4.75 -20.71 14.76
C GLY A 55 -3.54 -19.79 14.66
N THR A 56 -2.51 -20.18 13.91
CA THR A 56 -1.37 -19.32 13.60
C THR A 56 -1.79 -18.15 12.70
N ALA A 57 -1.35 -16.94 13.07
CA ALA A 57 -1.63 -15.72 12.32
C ALA A 57 -0.38 -15.23 11.58
N SER A 58 -0.40 -15.31 10.26
CA SER A 58 0.66 -14.82 9.38
C SER A 58 0.33 -13.41 8.89
N LYS A 59 1.24 -12.46 9.11
CA LYS A 59 1.05 -11.05 8.73
C LYS A 59 1.91 -10.70 7.53
N TYR A 60 1.28 -10.06 6.54
CA TYR A 60 1.93 -9.60 5.32
C TYR A 60 1.60 -8.14 5.09
N PHE A 61 2.59 -7.36 4.69
CA PHE A 61 2.36 -6.01 4.19
C PHE A 61 2.08 -6.08 2.69
N VAL A 62 1.03 -5.40 2.26
CA VAL A 62 0.60 -5.34 0.87
C VAL A 62 0.56 -3.88 0.43
N SER A 63 1.11 -3.61 -0.76
CA SER A 63 1.06 -2.30 -1.41
C SER A 63 -0.34 -2.01 -1.98
N SER A 64 -0.74 -2.79 -2.97
CA SER A 64 -1.92 -2.58 -3.80
C SER A 64 -2.34 -3.93 -4.34
N GLY A 65 -3.57 -4.04 -4.83
CA GLY A 65 -4.05 -5.27 -5.42
C GLY A 65 -5.56 -5.37 -5.45
N SER A 66 -6.05 -6.59 -5.64
CA SER A 66 -7.47 -6.92 -5.61
C SER A 66 -7.72 -8.16 -4.76
N VAL A 67 -8.92 -8.21 -4.20
CA VAL A 67 -9.46 -9.38 -3.53
C VAL A 67 -10.78 -9.75 -4.18
N THR A 68 -10.91 -11.03 -4.51
CA THR A 68 -12.10 -11.59 -5.14
C THR A 68 -12.56 -12.79 -4.33
N VAL A 69 -13.80 -12.71 -3.82
CA VAL A 69 -14.50 -13.83 -3.18
C VAL A 69 -15.48 -14.38 -4.19
N ASN A 70 -15.27 -15.62 -4.60
CA ASN A 70 -16.10 -16.31 -5.57
C ASN A 70 -17.35 -16.93 -4.93
N ALA A 71 -18.32 -17.31 -5.76
CA ALA A 71 -19.56 -17.96 -5.33
C ALA A 71 -19.35 -19.35 -4.69
N ASP A 72 -18.25 -20.02 -5.02
CA ASP A 72 -17.83 -21.29 -4.44
C ASP A 72 -17.11 -21.13 -3.08
N SER A 73 -17.10 -19.91 -2.53
CA SER A 73 -16.34 -19.54 -1.32
C SER A 73 -14.81 -19.65 -1.46
N SER A 74 -14.28 -19.75 -2.68
CA SER A 74 -12.85 -19.58 -2.92
C SER A 74 -12.47 -18.10 -2.90
N VAL A 75 -11.30 -17.80 -2.34
CA VAL A 75 -10.82 -16.43 -2.19
C VAL A 75 -9.49 -16.28 -2.93
N GLN A 76 -9.42 -15.28 -3.80
CA GLN A 76 -8.24 -14.94 -4.56
C GLN A 76 -7.79 -13.54 -4.16
N LEU A 77 -6.61 -13.46 -3.54
CA LEU A 77 -5.97 -12.21 -3.18
C LEU A 77 -4.71 -12.05 -4.03
N LEU A 78 -4.72 -11.05 -4.89
CA LEU A 78 -3.61 -10.76 -5.80
C LEU A 78 -3.08 -9.38 -5.45
N ALA A 79 -1.81 -9.33 -5.09
CA ALA A 79 -1.14 -8.10 -4.69
C ALA A 79 0.02 -7.80 -5.64
N GLU A 80 0.29 -6.53 -5.90
CA GLU A 80 1.42 -6.13 -6.73
C GLU A 80 2.75 -6.38 -6.00
N GLU A 81 2.86 -5.84 -4.78
CA GLU A 81 4.02 -6.00 -3.92
C GLU A 81 3.59 -6.54 -2.55
N VAL A 82 4.31 -7.55 -2.09
CA VAL A 82 4.08 -8.23 -0.81
C VAL A 82 5.40 -8.32 -0.06
N ALA A 83 5.43 -7.82 1.17
CA ALA A 83 6.56 -7.94 2.06
C ALA A 83 6.17 -8.71 3.33
N SER A 84 7.03 -9.63 3.76
CA SER A 84 6.92 -10.21 5.10
C SER A 84 7.37 -9.20 6.15
N MET A 85 6.89 -9.35 7.38
CA MET A 85 7.22 -8.44 8.49
C MET A 85 8.74 -8.37 8.76
N ASP A 86 9.47 -9.48 8.53
CA ASP A 86 10.91 -9.56 8.77
C ASP A 86 11.75 -8.76 7.76
N MET A 87 11.19 -8.46 6.59
CA MET A 87 11.88 -7.69 5.54
C MET A 87 11.72 -6.17 5.73
N LEU A 88 10.84 -5.73 6.64
CA LEU A 88 10.53 -4.32 6.84
C LEU A 88 11.34 -3.73 7.98
N ASP A 89 12.26 -2.82 7.65
CA ASP A 89 12.98 -2.02 8.65
C ASP A 89 12.22 -0.73 8.98
N LEU A 90 11.82 -0.61 10.25
CA LEU A 90 11.14 0.57 10.78
C LEU A 90 12.02 1.83 10.77
N ALA A 91 13.35 1.69 10.92
CA ALA A 91 14.25 2.83 10.94
C ALA A 91 14.39 3.44 9.54
N ALA A 92 14.64 2.61 8.53
CA ALA A 92 14.66 3.05 7.14
C ALA A 92 13.32 3.64 6.69
N ALA A 93 12.19 3.01 7.05
CA ALA A 93 10.86 3.51 6.71
C ALA A 93 10.57 4.90 7.28
N LYS A 94 10.94 5.15 8.55
CA LYS A 94 10.78 6.46 9.18
C LYS A 94 11.67 7.53 8.53
N SER A 95 12.92 7.20 8.22
CA SER A 95 13.82 8.14 7.52
C SER A 95 13.30 8.50 6.14
N ASN A 96 12.74 7.53 5.41
CA ASN A 96 12.15 7.77 4.09
C ASN A 96 10.89 8.65 4.18
N LEU A 97 10.05 8.46 5.20
CA LEU A 97 8.90 9.32 5.45
C LEU A 97 9.33 10.76 5.72
N GLU A 98 10.32 10.99 6.58
CA GLU A 98 10.82 12.33 6.90
C GLU A 98 11.35 13.07 5.66
N LYS A 99 12.00 12.37 4.73
CA LYS A 99 12.45 12.94 3.46
C LYS A 99 11.30 13.28 2.51
N ALA A 100 10.20 12.54 2.56
CA ALA A 100 9.04 12.72 1.69
C ALA A 100 8.06 13.80 2.20
N LEU A 101 7.95 14.02 3.52
CA LEU A 101 7.04 15.00 4.12
C LEU A 101 7.17 16.43 3.55
N PRO A 102 8.38 16.98 3.33
CA PRO A 102 8.52 18.29 2.70
C PRO A 102 7.85 18.33 1.33
N TRP A 103 8.04 17.30 0.50
CA TRP A 103 7.51 17.23 -0.86
C TRP A 103 5.98 17.15 -0.91
N SER A 104 5.34 16.46 0.05
CA SER A 104 3.87 16.45 0.13
C SER A 104 3.27 17.83 0.37
N ASP A 105 3.97 18.66 1.15
CA ASP A 105 3.51 20.01 1.48
C ASP A 105 3.64 20.98 0.29
N TRP A 106 4.73 20.85 -0.48
CA TRP A 106 4.91 21.60 -1.74
C TRP A 106 3.91 21.21 -2.84
N GLY A 107 3.48 19.94 -2.88
CA GLY A 107 2.47 19.46 -3.83
C GLY A 107 1.08 20.05 -3.57
N ILE A 108 0.69 20.21 -2.30
CA ILE A 108 -0.56 20.87 -1.90
C ILE A 108 -0.53 22.36 -2.26
N LEU A 109 0.61 23.04 -2.07
CA LEU A 109 0.76 24.46 -2.37
C LEU A 109 0.63 24.79 -3.87
N LEU A 110 0.98 23.88 -4.78
CA LEU A 110 0.86 24.09 -6.23
C LEU A 110 -0.59 23.93 -6.75
N LEU A 111 -1.44 23.15 -6.09
CA LEU A 111 -2.86 22.97 -6.43
C LEU A 111 -3.78 24.07 -5.86
N GLN A 112 -3.28 24.87 -4.91
CA GLN A 112 -4.01 25.99 -4.32
C GLN A 112 -3.80 27.33 -5.04
N ARG A 113 -3.23 27.36 -6.26
CA ARG A 113 -3.22 28.61 -7.02
C ARG A 113 -4.66 28.96 -7.45
N PRO A 114 -5.24 30.05 -6.94
CA PRO A 114 -6.55 30.50 -7.40
C PRO A 114 -6.44 30.86 -8.89
N GLN A 115 -7.43 30.46 -9.69
CA GLN A 115 -7.60 30.81 -11.11
C GLN A 115 -7.75 32.33 -11.37
N GLY A 116 -7.59 33.17 -10.35
CA GLY A 116 -7.63 34.63 -10.44
C GLY A 116 -6.27 35.17 -10.85
N GLY A 117 -6.14 35.58 -12.10
CA GLY A 117 -4.93 36.18 -12.64
C GLY A 117 -4.50 37.43 -11.87
N GLN A 118 -3.45 37.30 -11.06
CA GLN A 118 -2.48 38.36 -10.83
C GLN A 118 -1.09 37.73 -10.82
N ARG A 119 -0.23 38.25 -11.70
CA ARG A 119 1.16 37.83 -11.86
C ARG A 119 1.89 38.00 -10.54
N ILE A 120 2.18 36.89 -9.87
CA ILE A 120 3.19 36.86 -8.81
C ILE A 120 4.52 37.15 -9.49
N PRO A 121 5.30 38.17 -9.07
CA PRO A 121 6.57 38.46 -9.68
C PRO A 121 7.50 37.25 -9.51
N ALA A 122 8.16 36.96 -10.62
CA ALA A 122 9.28 36.06 -10.85
C ALA A 122 9.91 35.40 -9.62
N CYS A 123 10.26 34.12 -9.81
CA CYS A 123 11.54 33.53 -9.45
C CYS A 123 12.60 34.58 -9.07
N ARG A 124 12.58 35.07 -7.83
CA ARG A 124 13.67 35.80 -7.24
C ARG A 124 14.60 34.73 -6.70
N ARG A 125 15.36 34.19 -7.66
CA ARG A 125 16.69 33.61 -7.52
C ARG A 125 17.26 33.92 -6.12
N GLN A 126 17.18 32.93 -5.24
CA GLN A 126 17.92 32.90 -3.98
C GLN A 126 19.39 32.65 -4.34
N ARG A 127 20.02 33.67 -4.94
CA ARG A 127 21.44 33.91 -4.71
C ARG A 127 21.48 34.53 -3.33
N ASP A 128 21.81 33.73 -2.33
CA ASP A 128 22.73 34.07 -1.25
C ASP A 128 22.79 32.89 -0.27
N GLY A 129 23.95 32.22 -0.24
CA GLY A 129 24.26 31.11 0.67
C GLY A 129 24.74 29.86 -0.05
N GLY A 130 26.00 29.87 -0.49
CA GLY A 130 26.61 28.80 -1.30
C GLY A 130 26.48 27.39 -0.74
N ARG A 131 25.92 26.50 -1.55
CA ARG A 131 26.25 25.08 -1.62
C ARG A 131 25.81 24.57 -2.99
N GLU A 132 26.79 24.36 -3.86
CA GLU A 132 26.57 23.81 -5.19
C GLU A 132 25.96 22.40 -5.07
N ILE A 133 24.87 22.19 -5.78
CA ILE A 133 24.23 20.88 -5.91
C ILE A 133 25.04 20.12 -6.98
N PRO A 134 25.61 18.94 -6.69
CA PRO A 134 26.44 18.24 -7.66
C PRO A 134 25.58 17.77 -8.84
N ARG A 135 25.94 18.21 -10.06
CA ARG A 135 25.42 17.60 -11.29
C ARG A 135 26.00 16.19 -11.39
N ILE A 136 25.12 15.21 -11.33
CA ILE A 136 25.36 13.83 -11.76
C ILE A 136 25.70 13.86 -13.27
N HIS A 137 26.85 13.30 -13.64
CA HIS A 137 27.27 13.06 -15.03
C HIS A 137 26.47 11.90 -15.64
#